data_AF-A0A382SRI0-F1
#
_entry.id   AF-A0A382SRI0-F1
#
_cell.length_a   1.000
_cell.length_b   1.000
_cell.length_c   1.000
_cell.angle_alpha   90.00
_cell.angle_beta   90.00
_cell.angle_gamma   90.00
#
_symmetry.space_group_name_H-M   'P 1'
#
loop_
_entity.id
_entity.type
_entity.pdbx_description
1 polymer ?
#
loop_
_entity_poly.entity_id
_entity_poly.type
_entity_poly.pdbx_seq_one_letter_code
_entity_poly.pdbx_strand_id
1 'polypeptide(L)'
;VLPESGFIQTVHQGKRTSEEAEQFVNAIKTNSDGEAPLYLSDGWSGYEEILKKCYCSWQPAPYSGRRRPCNPIQIVDPQLKYAQVIKRKENGHLVSIEKRVIMGEEEDILDIIQAGGKAKTINISYVESRNGNYRKDNKRLTRRTQWHLKKC
;
A
#
# COMPACT_ATOMS: atom_id res chain seq x y z
N VAL A 1 -10.00 4.17 -21.57
CA VAL A 1 -9.06 5.28 -21.33
C VAL A 1 -8.70 5.26 -19.86
N LEU A 2 -7.42 5.10 -19.52
CA LEU A 2 -6.84 5.51 -18.23
C LEU A 2 -5.50 6.16 -18.58
N PRO A 3 -5.12 7.33 -18.01
CA PRO A 3 -5.59 7.88 -16.72
C PRO A 3 -6.00 9.37 -16.78
N GLU A 4 -6.43 9.99 -15.66
CA GLU A 4 -6.27 11.46 -15.51
C GLU A 4 -5.08 11.85 -14.64
N SER A 5 -4.71 11.07 -13.62
CA SER A 5 -3.44 11.31 -12.92
C SER A 5 -2.74 10.03 -12.53
N GLY A 6 -1.41 10.13 -12.59
CA GLY A 6 -0.47 9.07 -12.33
C GLY A 6 0.44 9.40 -11.17
N PHE A 7 -0.14 9.96 -10.13
CA PHE A 7 0.62 10.45 -8.99
C PHE A 7 1.31 9.29 -8.29
N ILE A 8 2.63 9.38 -8.21
CA ILE A 8 3.46 8.49 -7.42
C ILE A 8 3.92 9.33 -6.25
N GLN A 9 3.38 9.06 -5.07
CA GLN A 9 3.72 9.82 -3.87
C GLN A 9 5.16 9.53 -3.41
N THR A 10 5.51 8.23 -3.33
CA THR A 10 6.81 7.78 -2.83
C THR A 10 7.30 6.57 -3.63
N VAL A 11 8.59 6.53 -3.94
CA VAL A 11 9.29 5.35 -4.48
C VAL A 11 10.40 4.98 -3.51
N HIS A 12 10.48 3.71 -3.13
CA HIS A 12 11.53 3.19 -2.26
C HIS A 12 12.19 1.97 -2.92
N GLN A 13 13.51 1.92 -2.88
CA GLN A 13 14.32 0.84 -3.45
C GLN A 13 15.13 0.20 -2.33
N GLY A 14 14.88 -1.07 -2.06
CA GLY A 14 15.50 -1.79 -0.96
C GLY A 14 15.15 -3.28 -1.00
N LYS A 15 15.68 -4.04 -0.05
CA LYS A 15 15.26 -5.43 0.16
C LYS A 15 13.87 -5.44 0.81
N ARG A 16 13.13 -6.54 0.64
CA ARG A 16 11.85 -6.74 1.31
C ARG A 16 12.07 -7.15 2.77
N THR A 17 12.46 -6.20 3.61
CA THR A 17 12.65 -6.34 5.06
C THR A 17 11.67 -5.44 5.80
N SER A 18 11.43 -5.73 7.08
CA SER A 18 10.51 -4.93 7.89
C SER A 18 11.00 -3.49 8.08
N GLU A 19 12.31 -3.28 8.22
CA GLU A 19 12.92 -1.95 8.38
C GLU A 19 12.70 -1.07 7.14
N GLU A 20 12.95 -1.60 5.95
CA GLU A 20 12.79 -0.88 4.67
C GLU A 20 11.30 -0.55 4.43
N ALA A 21 10.42 -1.49 4.75
CA ALA A 21 8.98 -1.27 4.66
C ALA A 21 8.47 -0.23 5.68
N GLU A 22 9.03 -0.18 6.89
CA GLU A 22 8.72 0.86 7.88
C GLU A 22 9.18 2.24 7.39
N GLN A 23 10.37 2.35 6.82
CA GLN A 23 10.84 3.60 6.20
C GLN A 23 9.90 4.04 5.07
N PHE A 24 9.48 3.10 4.22
CA PHE A 24 8.56 3.38 3.12
C PHE A 24 7.19 3.90 3.61
N VAL A 25 6.59 3.25 4.61
CA VAL A 25 5.30 3.67 5.17
C VAL A 25 5.42 5.03 5.87
N ASN A 26 6.48 5.23 6.65
CA ASN A 26 6.74 6.52 7.31
C ASN A 26 6.95 7.66 6.30
N ALA A 27 7.61 7.39 5.17
CA ALA A 27 7.74 8.37 4.10
C ALA A 27 6.39 8.74 3.47
N ILE A 28 5.48 7.77 3.29
CA ILE A 28 4.11 8.05 2.83
C ILE A 28 3.39 8.96 3.82
N LYS A 29 3.42 8.62 5.12
CA LYS A 29 2.75 9.38 6.18
C LYS A 29 3.29 10.80 6.33
N THR A 30 4.61 10.98 6.18
CA THR A 30 5.28 12.29 6.30
C THR A 30 4.96 13.19 5.10
N ASN A 31 4.77 12.59 3.93
CA ASN A 31 4.46 13.29 2.68
C ASN A 31 2.94 13.39 2.42
N SER A 32 2.10 13.08 3.41
CA SER A 32 0.63 13.25 3.36
C SER A 32 0.17 14.20 4.47
N ASP A 33 -1.15 14.32 4.63
CA ASP A 33 -1.84 14.94 5.76
C ASP A 33 -1.70 14.17 7.09
N GLY A 34 -0.99 13.03 7.07
CA GLY A 34 -0.80 12.16 8.22
C GLY A 34 -1.97 11.19 8.48
N GLU A 35 -3.08 11.32 7.76
CA GLU A 35 -4.21 10.39 7.81
C GLU A 35 -3.87 9.10 7.08
N ALA A 36 -4.42 7.97 7.56
CA ALA A 36 -4.17 6.67 6.96
C ALA A 36 -5.00 6.48 5.68
N PRO A 37 -4.37 6.35 4.48
CA PRO A 37 -5.10 6.01 3.27
C PRO A 37 -5.51 4.53 3.27
N LEU A 38 -6.32 4.13 2.29
CA LEU A 38 -6.54 2.72 1.98
C LEU A 38 -5.24 2.09 1.46
N TYR A 39 -4.70 1.12 2.20
CA TYR A 39 -3.56 0.33 1.77
C TYR A 39 -3.99 -0.94 1.04
N LEU A 40 -3.43 -1.16 -0.15
CA LEU A 40 -3.56 -2.39 -0.92
C LEU A 40 -2.18 -2.95 -1.22
N SER A 41 -1.92 -4.19 -0.79
CA SER A 41 -0.62 -4.84 -1.00
C SER A 41 -0.76 -6.24 -1.59
N ASP A 42 0.37 -6.87 -1.88
CA ASP A 42 0.43 -8.30 -2.16
C ASP A 42 0.33 -9.12 -0.85
N GLY A 43 0.39 -10.45 -0.95
CA GLY A 43 0.24 -11.35 0.21
C GLY A 43 1.37 -11.33 1.23
N TRP A 44 2.11 -10.23 1.41
CA TRP A 44 3.12 -10.14 2.46
C TRP A 44 2.49 -9.95 3.84
N SER A 45 2.78 -10.84 4.78
CA SER A 45 2.33 -10.68 6.17
C SER A 45 2.99 -9.49 6.90
N GLY A 46 4.20 -9.10 6.52
CA GLY A 46 4.97 -8.08 7.26
C GLY A 46 4.34 -6.68 7.31
N TYR A 47 3.55 -6.32 6.30
CA TYR A 47 2.93 -4.98 6.25
C TYR A 47 1.89 -4.75 7.35
N GLU A 48 1.23 -5.78 7.86
CA GLU A 48 0.20 -5.62 8.89
C GLU A 48 0.78 -4.98 10.16
N GLU A 49 1.86 -5.54 10.67
CA GLU A 49 2.53 -5.06 11.88
C GLU A 49 3.10 -3.66 11.68
N ILE A 50 3.68 -3.41 10.50
CA ILE A 50 4.29 -2.12 10.16
C ILE A 50 3.23 -1.02 10.08
N LEU A 51 2.10 -1.27 9.42
CA LEU A 51 1.01 -0.31 9.33
C LEU A 51 0.43 0.02 10.71
N LYS A 52 0.23 -1.00 11.57
CA LYS A 52 -0.21 -0.81 12.96
C LYS A 52 0.79 0.02 13.78
N LYS A 53 2.09 -0.17 13.55
CA LYS A 53 3.15 0.58 14.22
C LYS A 53 3.23 2.03 13.73
N CYS A 54 3.08 2.27 12.43
CA CYS A 54 3.14 3.61 11.85
C CYS A 54 1.89 4.45 12.13
N TYR A 55 0.70 3.83 12.14
CA TYR A 55 -0.58 4.48 12.37
C TYR A 55 -1.16 4.11 13.72
N CYS A 56 -0.43 4.43 14.78
CA CYS A 56 -0.92 4.35 16.15
C CYS A 56 -0.71 5.65 16.92
N SER A 57 -1.55 5.86 17.92
CA SER A 57 -1.37 6.86 18.96
C SER A 57 -1.05 6.18 20.29
N TRP A 58 -0.22 6.82 21.11
CA TRP A 58 0.08 6.36 22.46
C TRP A 58 -0.79 7.15 23.44
N GLN A 59 -1.61 6.45 24.21
CA GLN A 59 -2.42 7.06 25.25
C GLN A 59 -1.91 6.64 26.64
N PRO A 60 -1.93 7.56 27.62
CA PRO A 60 -1.55 7.21 28.98
C PRO A 60 -2.53 6.14 29.51
N ALA A 61 -1.97 5.08 30.08
CA ALA A 61 -2.79 4.06 30.73
C ALA A 61 -3.50 4.68 31.95
N PRO A 62 -4.76 4.31 32.23
CA PRO A 62 -5.47 4.81 33.40
C PRO A 62 -4.70 4.46 34.69
N TYR A 63 -4.35 5.49 35.47
CA TYR A 63 -3.52 5.35 36.66
C TYR A 63 -4.33 5.64 37.92
N SER A 64 -4.44 4.64 38.81
CA SER A 64 -5.19 4.73 40.06
C SER A 64 -4.34 5.07 41.29
N GLY A 65 -3.08 5.49 41.13
CA GLY A 65 -2.21 5.96 42.23
C GLY A 65 -1.60 4.86 43.12
N ARG A 66 -2.11 3.63 43.07
CA ARG A 66 -1.73 2.56 44.02
C ARG A 66 -0.59 1.65 43.56
N ARG A 67 -0.23 1.68 42.28
CA ARG A 67 0.79 0.80 41.68
C ARG A 67 1.83 1.62 40.90
N ARG A 68 2.84 0.98 40.32
CA ARG A 68 3.70 1.64 39.32
C ARG A 68 2.82 2.04 38.12
N PRO A 69 2.94 3.27 37.57
CA PRO A 69 2.25 3.64 36.35
C PRO A 69 2.48 2.61 35.25
N CYS A 70 1.40 2.16 34.62
CA CYS A 70 1.50 1.28 33.47
C CYS A 70 2.10 2.05 32.29
N ASN A 71 2.81 1.31 31.42
CA ASN A 71 3.27 1.89 30.16
C ASN A 71 2.07 2.40 29.35
N PRO A 72 2.24 3.46 28.55
CA PRO A 72 1.21 3.93 27.63
C PRO A 72 0.68 2.80 26.76
N ILE A 73 -0.61 2.86 26.44
CA ILE A 73 -1.30 1.88 25.60
C ILE A 73 -1.19 2.36 24.15
N GLN A 74 -0.78 1.45 23.26
CA GLN A 74 -0.79 1.69 21.83
C GLN A 74 -2.21 1.48 21.29
N ILE A 75 -2.77 2.51 20.67
CA ILE A 75 -4.09 2.47 20.04
C ILE A 75 -3.89 2.70 18.54
N VAL A 76 -4.18 1.67 17.76
CA VAL A 76 -4.15 1.73 16.29
C VAL A 76 -5.26 2.66 15.81
N ASP A 77 -4.96 3.45 14.79
CA ASP A 77 -5.93 4.35 14.17
C ASP A 77 -7.15 3.54 13.65
N PRO A 78 -8.38 3.81 14.12
CA PRO A 78 -9.57 3.10 13.68
C PRO A 78 -9.91 3.37 12.20
N GLN A 79 -9.37 4.43 11.60
CA GLN A 79 -9.59 4.74 10.19
C GLN A 79 -8.69 3.94 9.25
N LEU A 80 -7.63 3.30 9.77
CA LEU A 80 -6.68 2.50 9.00
C LEU A 80 -7.38 1.31 8.33
N LYS A 81 -7.40 1.32 6.99
CA LYS A 81 -7.95 0.24 6.17
C LYS A 81 -6.84 -0.44 5.38
N TYR A 82 -6.82 -1.77 5.39
CA TYR A 82 -5.80 -2.55 4.72
C TYR A 82 -6.36 -3.86 4.18
N ALA A 83 -6.12 -4.10 2.88
CA ALA A 83 -6.43 -5.35 2.22
C ALA A 83 -5.26 -5.85 1.37
N GLN A 84 -5.22 -7.16 1.19
CA GLN A 84 -4.24 -7.87 0.38
C GLN A 84 -4.89 -8.48 -0.85
N VAL A 85 -4.16 -8.45 -1.96
CA VAL A 85 -4.51 -9.18 -3.19
C VAL A 85 -3.43 -10.23 -3.46
N ILE A 86 -3.78 -11.48 -3.25
CA ILE A 86 -2.88 -12.62 -3.32
C ILE A 86 -3.11 -13.33 -4.66
N LYS A 87 -2.07 -13.42 -5.47
CA LYS A 87 -2.11 -14.16 -6.73
C LYS A 87 -1.68 -15.60 -6.49
N ARG A 88 -2.55 -16.54 -6.84
CA ARG A 88 -2.17 -17.95 -6.93
C ARG A 88 -1.70 -18.25 -8.35
N LYS A 89 -0.47 -18.73 -8.47
CA LYS A 89 0.09 -19.18 -9.73
C LYS A 89 0.47 -20.64 -9.64
N GLU A 90 0.13 -21.40 -10.67
CA GLU A 90 0.55 -22.78 -10.85
C GLU A 90 1.22 -22.90 -12.21
N ASN A 91 2.39 -23.54 -12.25
CA ASN A 91 3.19 -23.70 -13.48
C ASN A 91 3.46 -22.37 -14.23
N GLY A 92 3.55 -21.25 -13.51
CA GLY A 92 3.78 -19.92 -14.09
C GLY A 92 2.51 -19.22 -14.59
N HIS A 93 1.36 -19.90 -14.62
CA HIS A 93 0.08 -19.35 -15.03
C HIS A 93 -0.72 -18.84 -13.82
N LEU A 94 -1.45 -17.74 -14.00
CA LEU A 94 -2.35 -17.21 -12.97
C LEU A 94 -3.61 -18.09 -12.91
N VAL A 95 -3.85 -18.72 -11.76
CA VAL A 95 -4.98 -19.63 -11.56
C VAL A 95 -6.12 -18.92 -10.83
N SER A 96 -5.79 -18.15 -9.79
CA SER A 96 -6.79 -17.40 -9.03
C SER A 96 -6.22 -16.14 -8.40
N ILE A 97 -7.13 -15.23 -8.05
CA ILE A 97 -6.84 -14.02 -7.29
C ILE A 97 -7.69 -14.09 -6.03
N GLU A 98 -7.04 -14.14 -4.88
CA GLU A 98 -7.65 -14.13 -3.57
C GLU A 98 -7.52 -12.73 -2.95
N LYS A 99 -8.58 -12.28 -2.28
CA LYS A 99 -8.64 -10.98 -1.63
C LYS A 99 -8.83 -11.21 -0.15
N ARG A 100 -8.02 -10.55 0.66
CA ARG A 100 -8.04 -10.71 2.11
C ARG A 100 -8.08 -9.34 2.75
N VAL A 101 -9.18 -9.04 3.45
CA VAL A 101 -9.26 -7.84 4.29
C VAL A 101 -8.56 -8.15 5.61
N ILE A 102 -7.64 -7.26 6.02
CA ILE A 102 -6.84 -7.42 7.25
C ILE A 102 -7.26 -6.38 8.29
N MET A 103 -7.57 -5.14 7.85
CA MET A 103 -8.04 -4.07 8.73
C MET A 103 -9.18 -3.29 8.05
N GLY A 104 -10.22 -2.99 8.82
CA GLY A 104 -11.46 -2.37 8.35
C GLY A 104 -12.50 -3.38 7.85
N GLU A 105 -13.65 -2.86 7.43
CA GLU A 105 -14.74 -3.64 6.85
C GLU A 105 -14.63 -3.71 5.32
N GLU A 106 -15.12 -4.80 4.72
CA GLU A 106 -15.07 -4.97 3.26
C GLU A 106 -15.92 -3.92 2.53
N GLU A 107 -17.08 -3.58 3.10
CA GLU A 107 -18.03 -2.60 2.55
C GLU A 107 -17.39 -1.21 2.42
N ASP A 108 -16.75 -0.72 3.49
CA ASP A 108 -16.02 0.54 3.51
C ASP A 108 -14.92 0.60 2.44
N ILE A 109 -14.19 -0.51 2.26
CA ILE A 109 -13.10 -0.59 1.29
C ILE A 109 -13.67 -0.53 -0.13
N LEU A 110 -14.78 -1.22 -0.39
CA LEU A 110 -15.45 -1.19 -1.69
C LEU A 110 -16.01 0.21 -1.99
N ASP A 111 -16.56 0.90 -1.01
CA ASP A 111 -17.07 2.26 -1.17
C ASP A 111 -15.95 3.25 -1.53
N ILE A 112 -14.80 3.17 -0.86
CA ILE A 112 -13.62 3.99 -1.20
C ILE A 112 -13.17 3.72 -2.65
N ILE A 113 -13.15 2.46 -3.07
CA ILE A 113 -12.74 2.06 -4.42
C ILE A 113 -13.74 2.56 -5.47
N GLN A 114 -15.04 2.48 -5.17
CA GLN A 114 -16.12 2.96 -6.04
C GLN A 114 -16.12 4.48 -6.14
N ALA A 115 -15.94 5.20 -5.03
CA ALA A 115 -15.80 6.65 -4.99
C ALA A 115 -14.58 7.11 -5.80
N GLY A 116 -13.50 6.34 -5.79
CA GLY A 116 -12.32 6.57 -6.63
C GLY A 116 -12.57 6.39 -8.14
N GLY A 117 -13.74 5.87 -8.57
CA GLY A 117 -14.16 5.73 -9.97
C GLY A 117 -13.34 4.75 -10.81
N LYS A 118 -12.39 4.03 -10.20
CA LYS A 118 -11.34 3.28 -10.91
C LYS A 118 -11.64 1.79 -11.03
N ALA A 119 -12.41 1.20 -10.12
CA ALA A 119 -12.74 -0.21 -10.13
C ALA A 119 -14.08 -0.50 -9.44
N LYS A 120 -14.73 -1.61 -9.81
CA LYS A 120 -15.93 -2.14 -9.16
C LYS A 120 -15.62 -3.11 -8.01
N THR A 121 -14.36 -3.46 -7.84
CA THR A 121 -13.91 -4.45 -6.85
C THR A 121 -12.43 -4.22 -6.53
N ILE A 122 -11.96 -4.71 -5.39
CA ILE A 122 -10.54 -4.75 -5.05
C ILE A 122 -9.79 -5.52 -6.15
N ASN A 123 -9.08 -4.80 -7.02
CA ASN A 123 -8.34 -5.35 -8.15
C ASN A 123 -7.00 -4.61 -8.29
N ILE A 124 -6.02 -5.34 -8.78
CA ILE A 124 -4.65 -4.94 -9.09
C ILE A 124 -4.46 -4.43 -10.51
N SER A 125 -5.51 -4.44 -11.35
CA SER A 125 -5.42 -4.05 -12.77
C SER A 125 -4.72 -2.69 -12.97
N TYR A 126 -4.94 -1.76 -12.05
CA TYR A 126 -4.24 -0.47 -12.03
C TYR A 126 -2.73 -0.62 -11.83
N VAL A 127 -2.32 -1.36 -10.80
CA VAL A 127 -0.90 -1.64 -10.49
C VAL A 127 -0.24 -2.37 -11.65
N GLU A 128 -0.92 -3.34 -12.26
CA GLU A 128 -0.39 -4.10 -13.39
C GLU A 128 -0.19 -3.26 -14.65
N SER A 129 -1.19 -2.44 -15.01
CA SER A 129 -1.10 -1.51 -16.13
C SER A 129 0.08 -0.54 -15.95
N ARG A 130 0.23 0.00 -14.74
CA ARG A 130 1.33 0.90 -14.37
C ARG A 130 2.69 0.19 -14.47
N ASN A 131 2.80 -1.01 -13.92
CA ASN A 131 4.01 -1.82 -13.98
C ASN A 131 4.38 -2.19 -15.42
N GLY A 132 3.40 -2.45 -16.29
CA GLY A 132 3.60 -2.66 -17.72
C GLY A 132 4.23 -1.44 -18.39
N ASN A 133 3.72 -0.23 -18.10
CA ASN A 133 4.29 1.02 -18.60
C ASN A 133 5.72 1.24 -18.10
N TYR A 134 5.98 1.08 -16.79
CA TYR A 134 7.34 1.23 -16.25
C TYR A 134 8.32 0.24 -16.86
N ARG A 135 7.92 -1.02 -17.10
CA ARG A 135 8.78 -2.01 -17.79
C ARG A 135 9.09 -1.59 -19.22
N LYS A 136 8.10 -1.06 -19.94
CA LYS A 136 8.29 -0.56 -21.32
C LYS A 136 9.29 0.59 -21.34
N ASP A 137 9.17 1.54 -20.42
CA ASP A 137 10.06 2.70 -20.35
C ASP A 137 11.46 2.32 -19.87
N ASN A 138 11.58 1.48 -18.84
CA ASN A 138 12.88 0.99 -18.36
C ASN A 138 13.63 0.18 -19.43
N LYS A 139 12.92 -0.61 -20.27
CA LYS A 139 13.54 -1.33 -21.39
C LYS A 139 14.17 -0.40 -22.43
N ARG A 140 13.76 0.86 -22.51
CA ARG A 140 14.38 1.85 -23.40
C ARG A 140 15.69 2.39 -22.83
N LEU A 141 15.82 2.44 -21.50
CA LEU A 141 17.03 2.92 -20.80
C LEU A 141 18.20 1.92 -20.85
N THR A 142 17.96 0.66 -21.18
CA THR A 142 19.04 -0.35 -21.31
C THR A 142 19.89 -0.20 -22.56
N ARG A 143 19.49 0.61 -23.55
CA ARG A 143 20.33 0.93 -24.73
C ARG A 143 20.99 2.30 -24.55
N ARG A 144 22.29 2.40 -24.82
CA ARG A 144 23.05 3.67 -24.80
C ARG A 144 22.50 4.73 -25.78
N THR A 145 21.70 4.33 -26.77
CA THR A 145 21.10 5.22 -27.77
C THR A 145 19.58 5.28 -27.59
N GLN A 146 19.06 6.48 -27.26
CA GLN A 146 17.63 6.75 -27.34
C GLN A 146 17.23 6.88 -28.80
N TRP A 147 16.39 5.96 -29.29
CA TRP A 147 15.70 6.15 -30.56
C TRP A 147 14.57 7.15 -30.33
N HIS A 148 14.77 8.42 -30.72
CA HIS A 148 13.69 9.37 -30.81
C HIS A 148 12.73 8.91 -31.91
N LEU A 149 11.46 8.67 -31.56
CA LEU A 149 10.40 8.58 -32.55
C LEU A 149 10.37 9.94 -33.28
N LYS A 150 10.61 9.96 -34.59
CA LYS A 150 10.32 11.14 -35.40
C LYS A 150 8.84 11.50 -35.17
N LYS A 151 8.58 12.75 -34.76
CA LYS A 151 7.23 13.31 -34.81
C LYS A 151 6.71 13.18 -36.25
N CYS A 152 5.46 12.77 -36.38
CA CYS A 152 4.70 12.76 -37.62
C CYS A 152 4.79 14.10 -38.35
#